data_AF-A0A958U2H7-F1
#
_entry.id   AF-A0A958U2H7-F1
#
_cell.length_a   1.000
_cell.length_b   1.000
_cell.length_c   1.000
_cell.angle_alpha   90.00
_cell.angle_beta   90.00
_cell.angle_gamma   90.00
#
_symmetry.space_group_name_H-M   'P 1'
#
loop_
_entity.id
_entity.type
_entity.pdbx_description
1 polymer ?
#
loop_
_entity_poly.entity_id
_entity_poly.type
_entity_poly.pdbx_seq_one_letter_code
_entity_poly.pdbx_strand_id
1 'polypeptide(L)'
;MEQQQDSGYDSTKKSIDETADTIEQEAKRTANEFKEGWNQVTHTQENKKILAGILAIVIGSLGIHKFILGYTQEGIIQIVITIVTCGIGGIIPLIEGIIYLTKSDDEFYQTYQVGKRGWF
;
A
#
# COMPACT_ATOMS: atom_id res chain seq x y z
N MET A 1 11.74 52.26 -35.27
CA MET A 1 12.73 51.56 -34.42
C MET A 1 12.05 50.51 -33.52
N GLU A 2 10.77 50.17 -33.77
CA GLU A 2 9.99 49.25 -32.92
C GLU A 2 10.13 47.74 -33.25
N GLN A 3 10.64 47.35 -34.43
CA GLN A 3 10.68 45.93 -34.83
C GLN A 3 11.77 45.08 -34.13
N GLN A 4 12.78 45.72 -33.53
CA GLN A 4 13.86 45.00 -32.83
C GLN A 4 13.52 44.62 -31.39
N GLN A 5 12.53 45.30 -30.78
CA GLN A 5 12.16 45.06 -29.39
C GLN A 5 11.14 43.91 -29.24
N ASP A 6 10.29 43.71 -30.24
CA ASP A 6 9.27 42.65 -30.27
C ASP A 6 9.87 41.25 -30.56
N SER A 7 10.80 41.17 -31.52
CA SER A 7 11.48 39.92 -31.90
C SER A 7 12.33 39.30 -30.77
N GLY A 8 12.92 40.13 -29.91
CA GLY A 8 13.69 39.67 -28.74
C GLY A 8 12.81 39.12 -27.63
N TYR A 9 11.63 39.71 -27.42
CA TYR A 9 10.65 39.23 -26.44
C TYR A 9 10.02 37.90 -26.86
N ASP A 10 9.68 37.76 -28.15
CA ASP A 10 9.05 36.55 -28.69
C ASP A 10 10.02 35.35 -28.70
N SER A 11 11.29 35.58 -29.09
CA SER A 11 12.33 34.54 -29.04
C SER A 11 12.64 34.08 -27.62
N THR A 12 12.63 35.00 -26.64
CA THR A 12 12.90 34.67 -25.24
C THR A 12 11.74 33.84 -24.66
N LYS A 13 10.49 34.22 -24.92
CA LYS A 13 9.31 33.45 -24.52
C LYS A 13 9.34 32.03 -25.07
N LYS A 14 9.64 31.87 -26.36
CA LYS A 14 9.70 30.55 -27.01
C LYS A 14 10.72 29.62 -26.35
N SER A 15 11.90 30.14 -26.03
CA SER A 15 12.93 29.34 -25.33
C SER A 15 12.53 28.94 -23.91
N ILE A 16 11.76 29.78 -23.21
CA ILE A 16 11.26 29.51 -21.86
C ILE A 16 10.15 28.46 -21.91
N ASP A 17 9.22 28.54 -22.86
CA ASP A 17 8.16 27.54 -23.07
C ASP A 17 8.76 26.16 -23.40
N GLU A 18 9.74 26.11 -24.31
CA GLU A 18 10.40 24.85 -24.71
C GLU A 18 11.20 24.21 -23.55
N THR A 19 11.81 25.06 -22.70
CA THR A 19 12.49 24.61 -21.47
C THR A 19 11.48 24.12 -20.43
N ALA A 20 10.33 24.79 -20.30
CA ALA A 20 9.26 24.39 -19.38
C ALA A 20 8.64 23.04 -19.78
N ASP A 21 8.38 22.84 -21.07
CA ASP A 21 7.88 21.57 -21.61
C ASP A 21 8.86 20.42 -21.36
N THR A 22 10.16 20.66 -21.55
CA THR A 22 11.21 19.66 -21.32
C THR A 22 11.26 19.25 -19.85
N ILE A 23 11.25 20.22 -18.92
CA ILE A 23 11.25 19.94 -17.47
C ILE A 23 9.95 19.25 -17.04
N GLU A 24 8.79 19.65 -17.59
CA GLU A 24 7.52 19.01 -17.31
C GLU A 24 7.51 17.55 -17.81
N GLN A 25 8.05 17.28 -18.99
CA GLN A 25 8.19 15.92 -19.53
C GLN A 25 9.14 15.06 -18.71
N GLU A 26 10.29 15.60 -18.28
CA GLU A 26 11.21 14.88 -17.39
C GLU A 26 10.58 14.60 -16.03
N ALA A 27 9.90 15.59 -15.43
CA ALA A 27 9.18 15.43 -14.17
C ALA A 27 8.07 14.37 -14.29
N LYS A 28 7.30 14.38 -15.39
CA LYS A 28 6.28 13.36 -15.67
C LYS A 28 6.89 11.97 -15.87
N ARG A 29 8.05 11.88 -16.54
CA ARG A 29 8.75 10.62 -16.75
C ARG A 29 9.26 10.04 -15.44
N THR A 30 9.94 10.83 -14.60
CA THR A 30 10.38 10.39 -13.27
C THR A 30 9.21 10.05 -12.35
N ALA A 31 8.12 10.82 -12.41
CA ALA A 31 6.91 10.51 -11.64
C ALA A 31 6.27 9.19 -12.08
N ASN A 32 6.24 8.91 -13.39
CA ASN A 32 5.75 7.65 -13.93
C ASN A 32 6.66 6.48 -13.56
N GLU A 33 7.99 6.63 -13.66
CA GLU A 33 8.96 5.60 -13.23
C GLU A 33 8.84 5.29 -11.73
N PHE A 34 8.70 6.32 -10.88
CA PHE A 34 8.48 6.13 -9.44
C PHE A 34 7.14 5.46 -9.16
N LYS A 35 6.08 5.87 -9.85
CA LYS A 35 4.74 5.25 -9.75
C LYS A 35 4.78 3.79 -10.19
N GLU A 36 5.50 3.46 -11.25
CA GLU A 36 5.67 2.08 -11.72
C GLU A 36 6.47 1.25 -10.73
N GLY A 37 7.57 1.78 -10.17
CA GLY A 37 8.32 1.12 -9.09
C GLY A 37 7.47 0.88 -7.85
N TRP A 38 6.64 1.85 -7.47
CA TRP A 38 5.66 1.71 -6.38
C TRP A 38 4.59 0.67 -6.69
N ASN A 39 4.05 0.67 -7.91
CA ASN A 39 3.11 -0.37 -8.31
C ASN A 39 3.80 -1.74 -8.36
N GLN A 40 5.05 -1.86 -8.78
CA GLN A 40 5.75 -3.15 -8.78
C GLN A 40 5.91 -3.73 -7.37
N VAL A 41 6.24 -2.91 -6.37
CA VAL A 41 6.32 -3.38 -4.98
C VAL A 41 4.94 -3.60 -4.34
N THR A 42 3.90 -2.89 -4.77
CA THR A 42 2.54 -2.98 -4.19
C THR A 42 1.55 -3.88 -4.96
N HIS A 43 1.89 -4.30 -6.18
CA HIS A 43 1.00 -5.04 -7.11
C HIS A 43 1.36 -6.52 -7.25
N THR A 44 2.29 -7.04 -6.44
CA THR A 44 2.25 -8.44 -6.09
C THR A 44 0.95 -8.68 -5.33
N GLN A 45 0.07 -9.59 -5.77
CA GLN A 45 -1.14 -9.98 -5.04
C GLN A 45 -0.84 -10.43 -3.58
N GLU A 46 0.44 -10.70 -3.30
CA GLU A 46 1.14 -10.92 -2.02
C GLU A 46 1.06 -9.75 -1.03
N ASN A 47 0.77 -8.53 -1.48
CA ASN A 47 0.85 -7.34 -0.65
C ASN A 47 -0.10 -7.36 0.55
N LYS A 48 -1.26 -8.01 0.42
CA LYS A 48 -2.19 -8.17 1.55
C LYS A 48 -1.65 -9.13 2.60
N LYS A 49 -0.82 -10.12 2.22
CA LYS A 49 -0.24 -11.11 3.14
C LYS A 49 0.79 -10.45 4.05
N ILE A 50 1.76 -9.74 3.48
CA ILE A 50 2.78 -9.04 4.25
C ILE A 50 2.14 -7.95 5.12
N LEU A 51 1.18 -7.21 4.56
CA LEU A 51 0.42 -6.21 5.31
C LEU A 51 -0.34 -6.86 6.49
N ALA A 52 -1.10 -7.94 6.24
CA ALA A 52 -1.83 -8.65 7.29
C ALA A 52 -0.89 -9.24 8.37
N GLY A 53 0.26 -9.81 7.97
CA GLY A 53 1.24 -10.36 8.90
C GLY A 53 1.91 -9.30 9.78
N ILE A 54 2.33 -8.18 9.20
CA ILE A 54 2.94 -7.06 9.94
C ILE A 54 1.90 -6.41 10.86
N LEU A 55 0.68 -6.15 10.38
CA LEU A 55 -0.39 -5.61 11.23
C LEU A 55 -0.78 -6.56 12.36
N ALA A 56 -0.73 -7.86 12.13
CA ALA A 56 -0.95 -8.87 13.17
C ALA A 56 0.16 -8.87 14.23
N ILE A 57 1.40 -8.53 13.88
CA ILE A 57 2.51 -8.42 14.86
C ILE A 57 2.45 -7.10 15.61
N VAL A 58 2.24 -5.98 14.91
CA VAL A 58 2.31 -4.63 15.52
C VAL A 58 1.03 -4.26 16.25
N ILE A 59 -0.14 -4.64 15.71
CA ILE A 59 -1.46 -4.25 16.23
C ILE A 59 -2.42 -5.45 16.26
N GLY A 60 -1.88 -6.65 16.47
CA GLY A 60 -2.61 -7.90 16.48
C GLY A 60 -3.70 -7.98 17.53
N SER A 61 -3.42 -7.49 18.74
CA SER A 61 -4.34 -7.51 19.89
C SER A 61 -5.65 -6.76 19.62
N LEU A 62 -5.64 -5.80 18.68
CA LEU A 62 -6.84 -5.06 18.25
C LEU A 62 -7.59 -5.74 17.09
N GLY A 63 -7.11 -6.87 16.55
CA GLY A 63 -7.79 -7.60 15.48
C GLY A 63 -7.76 -6.94 14.09
N ILE A 64 -7.05 -5.82 13.93
CA ILE A 64 -7.06 -4.97 12.70
C ILE A 64 -6.68 -5.74 11.44
N HIS A 65 -5.75 -6.68 11.54
CA HIS A 65 -5.33 -7.55 10.44
C HIS A 65 -6.48 -8.38 9.83
N LYS A 66 -7.50 -8.78 10.61
CA LYS A 66 -8.71 -9.46 10.10
C LYS A 66 -9.67 -8.50 9.40
N PHE A 67 -9.73 -7.24 9.83
CA PHE A 67 -10.53 -6.21 9.14
C PHE A 67 -9.99 -5.89 7.74
N ILE A 68 -8.67 -5.89 7.54
CA ILE A 68 -8.04 -5.70 6.22
C ILE A 68 -8.45 -6.81 5.24
N LEU A 69 -8.63 -8.02 5.73
CA LEU A 69 -9.01 -9.19 4.93
C LEU A 69 -10.53 -9.26 4.69
N GLY A 70 -11.33 -8.37 5.29
CA GLY A 70 -12.79 -8.35 5.18
C GLY A 70 -13.52 -9.21 6.23
N TYR A 71 -12.81 -9.74 7.22
CA TYR A 71 -13.35 -10.54 8.34
C TYR A 71 -13.72 -9.64 9.53
N THR A 72 -14.67 -8.74 9.30
CA THR A 72 -15.08 -7.74 10.30
C THR A 72 -15.69 -8.41 11.55
N GLN A 73 -16.43 -9.51 11.39
CA GLN A 73 -17.04 -10.21 12.53
C GLN A 73 -15.98 -10.89 13.41
N GLU A 74 -15.02 -11.56 12.79
CA GLU A 74 -13.93 -12.27 13.47
C GLU A 74 -12.98 -11.29 14.18
N GLY A 75 -12.73 -10.13 13.57
CA GLY A 75 -11.97 -9.04 14.20
C GLY A 75 -12.68 -8.49 15.45
N ILE A 76 -14.00 -8.35 15.42
CA ILE A 76 -14.79 -7.93 16.61
C ILE A 76 -14.71 -9.00 17.71
N ILE A 77 -14.89 -10.28 17.39
CA ILE A 77 -14.77 -11.38 18.36
C ILE A 77 -13.39 -11.38 19.01
N GLN A 78 -12.34 -11.14 18.23
CA GLN A 78 -10.97 -11.07 18.73
C GLN A 78 -10.75 -9.89 19.69
N ILE A 79 -11.30 -8.71 19.38
CA ILE A 79 -11.28 -7.56 20.30
C ILE A 79 -12.00 -7.90 21.60
N VAL A 80 -13.18 -8.52 21.53
CA VAL A 80 -13.95 -8.93 22.72
C VAL A 80 -13.15 -9.91 23.57
N ILE A 81 -12.50 -10.90 22.96
CA ILE A 81 -11.62 -11.85 23.67
C ILE A 81 -10.45 -11.12 24.33
N THR A 82 -9.77 -10.23 23.60
CA THR A 82 -8.66 -9.44 24.15
C THR A 82 -9.11 -8.59 25.34
N ILE A 83 -10.28 -7.95 25.28
CA ILE A 83 -10.83 -7.14 26.38
C ILE A 83 -11.20 -8.03 27.57
N VAL A 84 -11.89 -9.15 27.35
CA VAL A 84 -12.30 -10.09 28.41
C VAL A 84 -11.09 -10.74 29.10
N THR A 85 -10.01 -11.00 28.36
CA THR A 85 -8.77 -11.59 28.87
C THR A 85 -7.73 -10.55 29.29
N CYS A 86 -8.10 -9.27 29.41
CA CYS A 86 -7.21 -8.18 29.83
C CYS A 86 -5.90 -8.10 29.01
N GLY A 87 -5.99 -8.30 27.69
CA GLY A 87 -4.84 -8.22 26.77
C GLY A 87 -4.10 -9.54 26.53
N ILE A 88 -4.35 -10.59 27.33
CA ILE A 88 -3.67 -11.90 27.19
C ILE A 88 -4.03 -12.59 25.85
N GLY A 89 -5.23 -12.32 25.32
CA GLY A 89 -5.67 -12.77 24.01
C GLY A 89 -4.82 -12.28 22.82
N GLY A 90 -3.87 -11.36 23.05
CA GLY A 90 -2.94 -10.85 22.03
C GLY A 90 -1.90 -11.84 21.51
N ILE A 91 -1.74 -13.01 22.15
CA ILE A 91 -0.81 -14.06 21.67
C ILE A 91 -1.35 -14.76 20.41
N ILE A 92 -2.66 -14.96 20.34
CA ILE A 92 -3.33 -15.59 19.18
C ILE A 92 -3.04 -14.83 17.87
N PRO A 93 -3.26 -13.51 17.77
CA PRO A 93 -2.94 -12.75 16.57
C PRO A 93 -1.45 -12.72 16.26
N LEU A 94 -0.58 -12.78 17.26
CA LEU A 94 0.87 -12.82 17.04
C LEU A 94 1.27 -14.08 16.28
N ILE A 95 0.72 -15.24 16.67
CA ILE A 95 0.96 -16.51 15.99
C ILE A 95 0.32 -16.49 14.59
N GLU A 96 -0.89 -15.95 14.44
CA GLU A 96 -1.53 -15.76 13.12
C GLU A 96 -0.69 -14.88 12.19
N GLY A 97 -0.09 -13.80 12.70
CA GLY A 97 0.80 -12.94 11.94
C GLY A 97 2.03 -13.68 11.42
N ILE A 98 2.63 -14.54 12.24
CA ILE A 98 3.76 -15.39 11.82
C ILE A 98 3.30 -16.41 10.77
N ILE A 99 2.10 -16.98 10.89
CA ILE A 99 1.57 -17.92 9.89
C ILE A 99 1.32 -17.24 8.56
N TYR A 100 0.78 -16.02 8.57
CA TYR A 100 0.59 -15.25 7.35
C TYR A 100 1.93 -14.95 6.68
N LEU A 101 2.98 -14.62 7.45
CA LEU A 101 4.31 -14.38 6.90
C LEU A 101 5.02 -15.65 6.41
N THR A 102 4.73 -16.81 7.00
CA THR A 102 5.38 -18.08 6.65
C THR A 102 4.65 -18.88 5.57
N LYS A 103 3.38 -18.56 5.26
CA LYS A 103 2.64 -19.15 4.13
C LYS A 103 3.10 -18.59 2.78
N SER A 104 3.05 -19.43 1.76
CA SER A 104 3.17 -19.01 0.36
C SER A 104 1.96 -18.16 -0.06
N ASP A 105 2.17 -17.20 -0.95
CA ASP A 105 1.14 -16.24 -1.35
C ASP A 105 -0.06 -16.88 -2.04
N ASP A 106 0.17 -17.91 -2.86
CA ASP A 106 -0.89 -18.69 -3.48
C ASP A 106 -1.77 -19.39 -2.44
N GLU A 107 -1.16 -20.02 -1.43
CA GLU A 107 -1.90 -20.66 -0.35
C GLU A 107 -2.70 -19.65 0.48
N PHE A 108 -2.11 -18.49 0.75
CA PHE A 108 -2.77 -17.42 1.49
C PHE A 108 -3.97 -16.89 0.72
N TYR A 109 -3.81 -16.63 -0.58
CA TYR A 109 -4.87 -16.16 -1.45
C TYR A 109 -6.03 -17.16 -1.51
N GLN A 110 -5.72 -18.44 -1.76
CA GLN A 110 -6.73 -19.50 -1.84
C GLN A 110 -7.45 -19.70 -0.50
N THR A 111 -6.74 -19.62 0.62
CA THR A 111 -7.32 -19.90 1.94
C THR A 111 -8.09 -18.71 2.50
N TYR A 112 -7.52 -17.51 2.43
CA TYR A 112 -8.03 -16.32 3.14
C TYR A 112 -8.67 -15.28 2.22
N GLN A 113 -8.48 -15.31 0.90
CA GLN A 113 -9.19 -14.41 0.00
C GLN A 113 -10.31 -15.14 -0.75
N VAL A 114 -10.06 -16.35 -1.23
CA VAL A 114 -11.06 -17.17 -1.95
C VAL A 114 -11.89 -18.01 -0.98
N GLY A 115 -11.22 -18.79 -0.12
CA GLY A 115 -11.85 -19.73 0.81
C GLY A 115 -12.50 -19.10 2.05
N LYS A 116 -12.33 -17.79 2.24
CA LYS A 116 -12.87 -17.02 3.37
C LYS A 116 -12.64 -17.65 4.77
N ARG A 117 -11.46 -18.25 5.03
CA ARG A 117 -11.17 -18.89 6.31
C ARG A 117 -10.92 -17.86 7.42
N GLY A 118 -11.84 -17.73 8.37
CA GLY A 118 -11.81 -16.67 9.41
C GLY A 118 -10.75 -16.83 10.52
N TRP A 119 -10.20 -18.02 10.75
CA TRP A 119 -9.20 -18.33 11.78
C TRP A 119 -8.20 -19.37 11.26
N PHE A 120 -6.92 -19.27 11.69
CA PHE A 120 -5.81 -20.21 11.39
C PHE A 120 -6.10 -21.16 10.24
#